data_AF-A0AAP2YXG7-F1
#
_entry.id   AF-A0AAP2YXG7-F1
#
_cell.length_a   1.000
_cell.length_b   1.000
_cell.length_c   1.000
_cell.angle_alpha   90.00
_cell.angle_beta   90.00
_cell.angle_gamma   90.00
#
_symmetry.space_group_name_H-M   'P 1'
#
loop_
_entity.id
_entity.type
_entity.pdbx_description
1 polymer ?
#
loop_
_entity_poly.entity_id
_entity_poly.type
_entity_poly.pdbx_seq_one_letter_code
_entity_poly.pdbx_strand_id
1 'polypeptide(L)'
;MTSTNHTNTNTNTDATEDKNSDTDALATGRRRFMKTVGAGALVGSLGLGSTTGAASADMDSFVETDGTEFVVDGEPVYFNGTNNFWITDDSAMSEQRIDDCFQLFADLGIDLVRMWAHGEAKEGPLTLQPEPGEHNEEALELHDYAIETAKEHGIRLIVCLVDNWEHEGGMLQYAEWTGGSSREHFYTDDEARDLYMNHVETIVTRENSISGVEWRNDPTIMMWELANEPRLEGDDTEDGSEFERGDVGEHREILGDWFADMSAYIKSLDDNHLVSTGSEGHYYGHWSEDYPYGDWDGQDYIEHHAIDTIDAASFHWYPDHWDMELDHGTQWITEHVEDAHQQLGKPAYLGEFNVNIDNGLETRNEYLEEWYDVADEVDANAVLPWQVVLDDTDDHDGFQLYQDESGYLIENYAEVVAAKSGGSNGGSGDEPPAIDGTVPQDTTGDGLSNDFTGSGSTTTTDVNVFFENVDNPDVADYPQYYDFDGNGQVSVTDVVELFESI
;
A
#
# COMPACT_ATOMS: atom_id res chain seq x y z
N MET A 1 -56.15 32.76 22.60
CA MET A 1 -55.51 33.81 23.42
C MET A 1 -54.06 33.38 23.62
N THR A 2 -53.12 34.17 23.07
CA THR A 2 -51.67 34.34 23.42
C THR A 2 -50.81 33.07 23.54
N SER A 3 -49.94 32.72 22.59
CA SER A 3 -48.70 33.36 22.07
C SER A 3 -47.52 33.33 23.05
N THR A 4 -46.40 32.68 22.67
CA THR A 4 -45.11 33.35 22.33
C THR A 4 -44.07 32.36 21.79
N ASN A 5 -43.54 32.69 20.61
CA ASN A 5 -42.28 32.22 20.01
C ASN A 5 -41.10 33.00 20.60
N HIS A 6 -39.89 32.40 20.58
CA HIS A 6 -38.64 33.14 20.56
C HIS A 6 -37.72 32.64 19.45
N THR A 7 -37.60 33.45 18.40
CA THR A 7 -36.49 33.53 17.45
C THR A 7 -35.43 34.47 18.00
N ASN A 8 -34.14 34.17 17.81
CA ASN A 8 -33.08 35.15 17.95
C ASN A 8 -32.15 35.07 16.73
N THR A 9 -32.26 36.09 15.89
CA THR A 9 -31.33 36.46 14.83
C THR A 9 -30.22 37.33 15.44
N ASN A 10 -28.97 37.20 15.00
CA ASN A 10 -28.12 38.38 14.88
C ASN A 10 -27.12 38.28 13.73
N THR A 11 -27.20 39.32 12.92
CA THR A 11 -26.42 39.70 11.75
C THR A 11 -25.00 40.13 12.11
N ASN A 12 -24.04 39.94 11.22
CA ASN A 12 -22.94 40.89 11.09
C ASN A 12 -22.52 41.05 9.62
N THR A 13 -22.61 42.28 9.14
CA THR A 13 -22.14 42.76 7.84
C THR A 13 -20.97 43.72 8.06
N ASP A 14 -19.84 43.40 7.43
CA ASP A 14 -19.03 44.24 6.53
C ASP A 14 -18.55 45.64 6.98
N ALA A 15 -17.22 45.87 6.88
CA ALA A 15 -16.58 46.96 6.13
C ALA A 15 -15.14 47.28 6.61
N THR A 16 -14.19 46.97 5.72
CA THR A 16 -12.97 47.71 5.30
C THR A 16 -12.51 48.96 6.08
N GLU A 17 -11.21 49.05 6.38
CA GLU A 17 -10.43 50.27 6.10
C GLU A 17 -8.91 50.02 6.01
N ASP A 18 -8.34 50.54 4.94
CA ASP A 18 -6.95 50.52 4.48
C ASP A 18 -6.15 51.71 5.07
N LYS A 19 -4.86 51.54 5.38
CA LYS A 19 -3.87 52.64 5.50
C LYS A 19 -2.42 52.17 5.63
N ASN A 20 -1.73 52.29 4.50
CA ASN A 20 -0.28 52.44 4.33
C ASN A 20 0.35 53.56 5.19
N SER A 21 1.59 53.37 5.65
CA SER A 21 2.79 54.06 5.11
C SER A 21 4.06 53.92 5.99
N ASP A 22 5.16 53.51 5.33
CA ASP A 22 6.53 54.05 5.38
C ASP A 22 7.34 54.01 6.70
N THR A 23 8.66 53.80 6.77
CA THR A 23 9.82 53.62 5.84
C THR A 23 11.03 53.36 6.78
N ASP A 24 11.99 52.50 6.44
CA ASP A 24 13.41 52.83 6.10
C ASP A 24 14.26 51.62 6.58
N ALA A 25 15.38 51.18 6.01
CA ALA A 25 16.09 51.54 4.79
C ALA A 25 17.23 50.51 4.56
N LEU A 26 17.40 50.11 3.29
CA LEU A 26 18.65 50.00 2.50
C LEU A 26 19.83 49.15 3.06
N ALA A 27 20.17 47.99 2.49
CA ALA A 27 20.78 47.72 1.17
C ALA A 27 22.27 48.10 1.04
N THR A 28 23.16 47.10 0.84
CA THR A 28 24.30 47.04 -0.11
C THR A 28 25.08 45.72 0.11
N GLY A 29 25.64 45.00 -0.87
CA GLY A 29 25.89 45.28 -2.28
C GLY A 29 26.56 44.06 -2.97
N ARG A 30 26.59 44.14 -4.30
CA ARG A 30 26.83 43.10 -5.32
C ARG A 30 28.31 42.85 -5.70
N ARG A 31 28.54 41.63 -6.25
CA ARG A 31 29.33 41.26 -7.47
C ARG A 31 30.81 40.79 -7.40
N ARG A 32 30.96 39.49 -7.76
CA ARG A 32 31.58 38.92 -9.01
C ARG A 32 33.11 38.81 -9.09
N PHE A 33 33.64 37.60 -9.34
CA PHE A 33 34.63 37.33 -10.41
C PHE A 33 34.81 35.82 -10.70
N MET A 34 34.71 35.42 -11.98
CA MET A 34 35.17 34.13 -12.54
C MET A 34 36.68 34.16 -12.79
N LYS A 35 37.38 33.03 -12.66
CA LYS A 35 38.53 32.68 -13.52
C LYS A 35 38.80 31.17 -13.55
N THR A 36 39.03 30.71 -14.77
CA THR A 36 39.21 29.34 -15.29
C THR A 36 40.65 28.81 -15.15
N VAL A 37 40.77 27.48 -15.29
CA VAL A 37 41.84 26.66 -15.95
C VAL A 37 42.63 25.75 -15.01
N GLY A 38 42.57 24.44 -15.28
CA GLY A 38 43.63 23.48 -14.94
C GLY A 38 43.22 22.02 -15.07
N ALA A 39 43.46 21.42 -16.25
CA ALA A 39 43.34 19.99 -16.49
C ALA A 39 44.32 19.18 -15.63
N GLY A 40 43.84 18.10 -15.02
CA GLY A 40 44.65 17.08 -14.35
C GLY A 40 43.89 15.77 -14.33
N ALA A 41 44.32 14.84 -15.19
CA ALA A 41 43.81 13.47 -15.22
C ALA A 41 44.16 12.73 -13.92
N LEU A 42 43.15 12.18 -13.25
CA LEU A 42 43.32 11.12 -12.27
C LEU A 42 42.23 10.08 -12.55
N VAL A 43 42.70 8.95 -13.08
CA VAL A 43 41.99 7.68 -13.09
C VAL A 43 41.82 7.29 -11.62
N GLY A 44 40.60 7.41 -11.12
CA GLY A 44 40.16 6.87 -9.84
C GLY A 44 38.85 6.15 -10.13
N SER A 45 38.92 4.82 -10.10
CA SER A 45 37.79 3.91 -10.16
C SER A 45 36.68 4.38 -9.22
N LEU A 46 35.57 4.83 -9.81
CA LEU A 46 34.29 4.95 -9.11
C LEU A 46 33.92 3.52 -8.71
N GLY A 47 34.01 3.22 -7.41
CA GLY A 47 33.27 2.11 -6.84
C GLY A 47 31.81 2.44 -7.04
N LEU A 48 31.14 1.66 -7.88
CA LEU A 48 29.70 1.54 -7.86
C LEU A 48 29.37 1.02 -6.45
N GLY A 49 28.76 1.85 -5.62
CA GLY A 49 28.02 1.34 -4.47
C GLY A 49 26.91 0.50 -5.06
N SER A 50 26.98 -0.81 -4.83
CA SER A 50 25.83 -1.69 -4.99
C SER A 50 24.82 -1.27 -3.93
N THR A 51 23.77 -0.60 -4.37
CA THR A 51 22.51 -0.59 -3.63
C THR A 51 22.08 -2.05 -3.51
N THR A 52 21.95 -2.53 -2.28
CA THR A 52 21.30 -3.80 -1.96
C THR A 52 19.83 -3.62 -2.22
N GLY A 53 19.43 -3.76 -3.49
CA GLY A 53 18.03 -4.01 -3.81
C GLY A 53 17.69 -5.41 -3.37
N ALA A 54 16.55 -5.57 -2.67
CA ALA A 54 15.86 -6.83 -2.56
C ALA A 54 15.83 -7.51 -3.94
N ALA A 55 15.78 -8.84 -3.99
CA ALA A 55 15.62 -9.56 -5.24
C ALA A 55 14.25 -9.20 -5.84
N SER A 56 14.20 -8.09 -6.59
CA SER A 56 13.05 -7.64 -7.34
C SER A 56 12.67 -8.78 -8.28
N ALA A 57 11.47 -9.33 -8.06
CA ALA A 57 10.80 -10.14 -9.06
C ALA A 57 10.91 -9.39 -10.39
N ASP A 58 11.42 -10.05 -11.43
CA ASP A 58 11.77 -9.43 -12.71
C ASP A 58 10.64 -8.49 -13.17
N MET A 59 10.91 -7.18 -13.17
CA MET A 59 9.94 -6.17 -13.57
C MET A 59 9.56 -6.24 -15.05
N ASP A 60 10.07 -7.24 -15.78
CA ASP A 60 9.70 -7.55 -17.16
C ASP A 60 8.54 -8.58 -17.27
N SER A 61 8.15 -9.25 -16.18
CA SER A 61 7.06 -10.24 -16.13
C SER A 61 5.85 -9.75 -15.35
N PHE A 62 4.65 -10.12 -15.82
CA PHE A 62 3.39 -9.83 -15.13
C PHE A 62 3.20 -10.76 -13.93
N VAL A 63 2.49 -10.26 -12.91
CA VAL A 63 2.01 -11.09 -11.80
C VAL A 63 0.77 -11.86 -12.27
N GLU A 64 0.77 -13.17 -12.04
CA GLU A 64 -0.32 -14.08 -12.35
C GLU A 64 -0.84 -14.75 -11.07
N THR A 65 -1.83 -15.65 -11.20
CA THR A 65 -2.30 -16.51 -10.09
C THR A 65 -2.10 -17.99 -10.42
N ASP A 66 -1.68 -18.79 -9.43
CA ASP A 66 -1.74 -20.26 -9.47
C ASP A 66 -2.47 -20.77 -8.22
N GLY A 67 -3.77 -21.03 -8.38
CA GLY A 67 -4.62 -21.37 -7.26
C GLY A 67 -4.71 -20.21 -6.26
N THR A 68 -4.18 -20.43 -5.05
CA THR A 68 -4.24 -19.47 -3.94
C THR A 68 -2.99 -18.59 -3.82
N GLU A 69 -2.06 -18.68 -4.77
CA GLU A 69 -0.81 -17.93 -4.76
C GLU A 69 -0.79 -16.89 -5.88
N PHE A 70 -0.19 -15.72 -5.62
CA PHE A 70 0.36 -14.90 -6.69
C PHE A 70 1.65 -15.54 -7.17
N VAL A 71 1.91 -15.47 -8.48
CA VAL A 71 3.14 -16.02 -9.08
C VAL A 71 3.74 -15.06 -10.09
N VAL A 72 5.07 -15.08 -10.22
CA VAL A 72 5.81 -14.44 -11.33
C VAL A 72 6.67 -15.51 -11.98
N ASP A 73 6.53 -15.67 -13.30
CA ASP A 73 7.20 -16.74 -14.06
C ASP A 73 6.98 -18.16 -13.51
N GLY A 74 5.84 -18.37 -12.84
CA GLY A 74 5.43 -19.65 -12.23
C GLY A 74 6.05 -19.94 -10.86
N GLU A 75 6.76 -18.99 -10.26
CA GLU A 75 7.24 -19.08 -8.88
C GLU A 75 6.37 -18.21 -7.96
N PRO A 76 6.01 -18.69 -6.75
CA PRO A 76 5.20 -17.93 -5.79
C PRO A 76 5.84 -16.60 -5.40
N VAL A 77 5.02 -15.57 -5.27
CA VAL A 77 5.41 -14.24 -4.78
C VAL A 77 4.37 -13.74 -3.76
N TYR A 78 4.88 -13.09 -2.73
CA TYR A 78 4.15 -12.37 -1.69
C TYR A 78 4.60 -10.92 -1.71
N PHE A 79 3.77 -10.00 -1.23
CA PHE A 79 4.07 -8.57 -1.25
C PHE A 79 3.93 -7.92 0.12
N ASN A 80 4.93 -7.10 0.47
CA ASN A 80 4.89 -6.16 1.58
C ASN A 80 4.58 -4.79 1.00
N GLY A 81 3.35 -4.32 1.20
CA GLY A 81 2.88 -3.16 0.48
C GLY A 81 2.66 -1.91 1.32
N THR A 82 2.05 -0.90 0.70
CA THR A 82 1.42 0.24 1.40
C THR A 82 0.39 0.91 0.49
N ASN A 83 -0.43 1.77 1.09
CA ASN A 83 -1.28 2.71 0.37
C ASN A 83 -0.60 4.08 0.31
N ASN A 84 -0.69 4.74 -0.85
CA ASN A 84 -0.38 6.16 -0.98
C ASN A 84 -1.29 6.78 -2.06
N PHE A 85 -2.50 7.12 -1.64
CA PHE A 85 -3.58 7.56 -2.54
C PHE A 85 -3.30 8.90 -3.23
N TRP A 86 -2.45 9.71 -2.61
CA TRP A 86 -2.18 11.09 -2.95
C TRP A 86 -0.85 11.25 -3.68
N ILE A 87 -0.13 10.16 -4.02
CA ILE A 87 1.17 10.23 -4.71
C ILE A 87 1.14 11.03 -6.03
N THR A 88 -0.06 11.20 -6.62
CA THR A 88 -0.34 11.97 -7.83
C THR A 88 -1.34 13.13 -7.64
N ASP A 89 -1.65 13.51 -6.39
CA ASP A 89 -2.58 14.60 -6.05
C ASP A 89 -1.92 16.00 -6.03
N ASP A 90 -2.76 17.04 -6.15
CA ASP A 90 -2.47 18.47 -6.11
C ASP A 90 -1.82 18.95 -4.82
N SER A 91 -2.28 18.43 -3.68
CA SER A 91 -1.74 18.77 -2.36
C SER A 91 -0.40 18.09 -2.10
N ALA A 92 -0.23 16.94 -2.76
CA ALA A 92 0.98 16.21 -2.84
C ALA A 92 1.94 16.92 -3.80
N MET A 93 2.15 16.56 -5.06
CA MET A 93 3.57 16.48 -5.45
C MET A 93 4.11 16.91 -6.81
N SER A 94 5.38 17.32 -6.74
CA SER A 94 6.32 17.37 -7.85
C SER A 94 7.03 16.02 -8.02
N GLU A 95 7.54 15.73 -9.22
CA GLU A 95 8.43 14.59 -9.52
C GLU A 95 9.40 14.24 -8.38
N GLN A 96 10.09 15.24 -7.80
CA GLN A 96 11.04 15.03 -6.70
C GLN A 96 10.46 14.29 -5.49
N ARG A 97 9.21 14.55 -5.12
CA ARG A 97 8.64 13.93 -3.92
C ARG A 97 7.99 12.60 -4.22
N ILE A 98 7.62 12.35 -5.48
CA ILE A 98 7.35 11.00 -5.96
C ILE A 98 8.63 10.18 -5.80
N ASP A 99 9.78 10.70 -6.24
CA ASP A 99 11.08 10.04 -6.03
C ASP A 99 11.37 9.83 -4.53
N ASP A 100 11.14 10.83 -3.68
CA ASP A 100 11.36 10.71 -2.24
C ASP A 100 10.43 9.66 -1.60
N CYS A 101 9.15 9.59 -2.01
CA CYS A 101 8.21 8.56 -1.54
C CYS A 101 8.66 7.16 -1.97
N PHE A 102 8.98 6.94 -3.25
CA PHE A 102 9.42 5.62 -3.72
C PHE A 102 10.79 5.21 -3.16
N GLN A 103 11.67 6.18 -2.86
CA GLN A 103 12.88 5.90 -2.10
C GLN A 103 12.57 5.45 -0.68
N LEU A 104 11.65 6.14 0.03
CA LEU A 104 11.20 5.71 1.35
C LEU A 104 10.60 4.29 1.31
N PHE A 105 9.75 4.01 0.33
CA PHE A 105 9.14 2.68 0.17
C PHE A 105 10.22 1.61 -0.04
N ALA A 106 11.18 1.85 -0.92
CA ALA A 106 12.30 0.94 -1.14
C ALA A 106 13.18 0.76 0.12
N ASP A 107 13.40 1.83 0.88
CA ASP A 107 14.18 1.77 2.13
C ASP A 107 13.48 0.92 3.21
N LEU A 108 12.14 0.91 3.22
CA LEU A 108 11.31 0.10 4.13
C LEU A 108 11.09 -1.34 3.64
N GLY A 109 11.60 -1.71 2.46
CA GLY A 109 11.35 -3.02 1.86
C GLY A 109 9.91 -3.20 1.35
N ILE A 110 9.22 -2.10 1.02
CA ILE A 110 7.93 -2.13 0.35
C ILE A 110 8.15 -2.45 -1.12
N ASP A 111 7.43 -3.44 -1.64
CA ASP A 111 7.50 -3.90 -3.04
C ASP A 111 6.15 -3.81 -3.78
N LEU A 112 5.11 -3.29 -3.13
CA LEU A 112 3.79 -3.05 -3.71
C LEU A 112 3.17 -1.74 -3.19
N VAL A 113 2.74 -0.86 -4.09
CA VAL A 113 2.04 0.38 -3.71
C VAL A 113 0.64 0.40 -4.32
N ARG A 114 -0.38 0.57 -3.49
CA ARG A 114 -1.74 0.87 -3.94
C ARG A 114 -1.92 2.37 -4.09
N MET A 115 -2.32 2.79 -5.29
CA MET A 115 -2.52 4.19 -5.66
C MET A 115 -3.86 4.41 -6.38
N TRP A 116 -4.31 5.65 -6.44
CA TRP A 116 -5.53 6.03 -7.13
C TRP A 116 -5.23 6.57 -8.53
N ALA A 117 -6.05 6.19 -9.50
CA ALA A 117 -6.06 6.74 -10.86
C ALA A 117 -7.45 7.29 -11.21
N HIS A 118 -8.13 7.87 -10.22
CA HIS A 118 -9.42 8.54 -10.33
C HIS A 118 -9.34 9.96 -9.76
N GLY A 119 -10.41 10.73 -9.88
CA GLY A 119 -10.44 12.13 -9.45
C GLY A 119 -11.48 12.94 -10.21
N GLU A 120 -12.75 12.61 -9.98
CA GLU A 120 -13.90 13.13 -10.72
C GLU A 120 -14.30 14.52 -10.21
N ALA A 121 -14.19 15.54 -11.06
CA ALA A 121 -14.60 16.92 -10.79
C ALA A 121 -14.08 17.53 -9.46
N LYS A 122 -13.05 16.96 -8.83
CA LYS A 122 -12.44 17.53 -7.63
C LYS A 122 -11.90 18.94 -7.90
N GLU A 123 -11.77 19.76 -6.86
CA GLU A 123 -11.19 21.09 -7.01
C GLU A 123 -9.65 21.03 -7.04
N GLY A 124 -9.03 21.39 -8.16
CA GLY A 124 -7.59 21.56 -8.22
C GLY A 124 -7.01 21.52 -9.64
N PRO A 125 -5.73 21.88 -9.84
CA PRO A 125 -5.10 21.84 -11.16
C PRO A 125 -4.79 20.44 -11.69
N LEU A 126 -4.70 19.41 -10.85
CA LEU A 126 -4.44 18.00 -11.19
C LEU A 126 -5.66 17.11 -10.95
N THR A 127 -6.88 17.67 -10.94
CA THR A 127 -8.12 16.92 -11.10
C THR A 127 -8.00 16.01 -12.32
N LEU A 128 -8.00 14.70 -12.11
CA LEU A 128 -7.72 13.72 -13.17
C LEU A 128 -8.83 13.70 -14.22
N GLN A 129 -10.09 13.75 -13.79
CA GLN A 129 -11.25 13.77 -14.69
C GLN A 129 -12.16 14.97 -14.39
N PRO A 130 -11.87 16.15 -14.96
CA PRO A 130 -12.65 17.37 -14.66
C PRO A 130 -14.09 17.35 -15.20
N GLU A 131 -14.34 16.68 -16.32
CA GLU A 131 -15.66 16.59 -16.96
C GLU A 131 -15.90 15.19 -17.55
N PRO A 132 -17.16 14.77 -17.80
CA PRO A 132 -17.46 13.49 -18.44
C PRO A 132 -16.68 13.25 -19.72
N GLY A 133 -15.86 12.19 -19.74
CA GLY A 133 -15.03 11.80 -20.88
C GLY A 133 -13.87 12.74 -21.22
N GLU A 134 -13.54 13.69 -20.34
CA GLU A 134 -12.35 14.53 -20.46
C GLU A 134 -11.37 14.22 -19.32
N HIS A 135 -10.10 13.95 -19.66
CA HIS A 135 -9.03 13.70 -18.70
C HIS A 135 -7.97 14.80 -18.76
N ASN A 136 -7.40 15.12 -17.62
CA ASN A 136 -6.34 16.11 -17.48
C ASN A 136 -4.99 15.48 -17.82
N GLU A 137 -4.40 15.90 -18.94
CA GLU A 137 -3.12 15.35 -19.41
C GLU A 137 -1.96 15.61 -18.42
N GLU A 138 -1.95 16.74 -17.71
CA GLU A 138 -0.88 17.03 -16.74
C GLU A 138 -0.95 16.09 -15.54
N ALA A 139 -2.16 15.75 -15.08
CA ALA A 139 -2.35 14.74 -14.06
C ALA A 139 -1.91 13.36 -14.55
N LEU A 140 -2.30 12.96 -15.77
CA LEU A 140 -1.92 11.67 -16.34
C LEU A 140 -0.40 11.55 -16.62
N GLU A 141 0.27 12.62 -17.03
CA GLU A 141 1.75 12.67 -17.16
C GLU A 141 2.43 12.46 -15.79
N LEU A 142 1.83 12.93 -14.70
CA LEU A 142 2.34 12.68 -13.35
C LEU A 142 2.14 11.22 -12.91
N HIS A 143 1.04 10.58 -13.31
CA HIS A 143 0.86 9.14 -13.09
C HIS A 143 1.84 8.31 -13.92
N ASP A 144 2.09 8.70 -15.17
CA ASP A 144 3.13 8.09 -16.00
C ASP A 144 4.50 8.14 -15.32
N TYR A 145 4.83 9.29 -14.71
CA TYR A 145 6.06 9.46 -13.92
C TYR A 145 6.09 8.51 -12.72
N ALA A 146 5.01 8.44 -11.94
CA ALA A 146 4.93 7.54 -10.79
C ALA A 146 5.11 6.06 -11.17
N ILE A 147 4.56 5.62 -12.31
CA ILE A 147 4.76 4.25 -12.82
C ILE A 147 6.23 4.00 -13.17
N GLU A 148 6.89 4.93 -13.86
CA GLU A 148 8.31 4.77 -14.18
C GLU A 148 9.19 4.80 -12.92
N THR A 149 8.88 5.65 -11.94
CA THR A 149 9.60 5.66 -10.66
C THR A 149 9.39 4.36 -9.89
N ALA A 150 8.16 3.82 -9.83
CA ALA A 150 7.90 2.52 -9.22
C ALA A 150 8.75 1.42 -9.86
N LYS A 151 8.83 1.41 -11.20
CA LYS A 151 9.66 0.47 -11.96
C LYS A 151 11.15 0.59 -11.65
N GLU A 152 11.67 1.81 -11.56
CA GLU A 152 13.08 2.06 -11.22
C GLU A 152 13.44 1.54 -9.82
N HIS A 153 12.47 1.52 -8.91
CA HIS A 153 12.62 1.00 -7.54
C HIS A 153 12.24 -0.48 -7.39
N GLY A 154 11.78 -1.15 -8.45
CA GLY A 154 11.35 -2.55 -8.38
C GLY A 154 10.04 -2.77 -7.62
N ILE A 155 9.19 -1.75 -7.59
CA ILE A 155 7.92 -1.73 -6.86
C ILE A 155 6.76 -1.94 -7.86
N ARG A 156 5.84 -2.85 -7.52
CA ARG A 156 4.61 -3.09 -8.28
C ARG A 156 3.49 -2.15 -7.85
N LEU A 157 2.46 -2.00 -8.69
CA LEU A 157 1.34 -1.11 -8.41
C LEU A 157 -0.03 -1.83 -8.43
N ILE A 158 -0.87 -1.52 -7.44
CA ILE A 158 -2.33 -1.69 -7.54
C ILE A 158 -2.91 -0.33 -7.93
N VAL A 159 -3.73 -0.29 -8.99
CA VAL A 159 -4.31 0.95 -9.48
C VAL A 159 -5.83 0.92 -9.33
N CYS A 160 -6.35 1.76 -8.43
CA CYS A 160 -7.77 1.92 -8.17
C CYS A 160 -8.42 2.92 -9.14
N LEU A 161 -9.58 2.55 -9.70
CA LEU A 161 -10.18 3.22 -10.86
C LEU A 161 -11.39 4.13 -10.54
N VAL A 162 -11.95 4.07 -9.33
CA VAL A 162 -12.98 5.02 -8.85
C VAL A 162 -13.09 4.92 -7.34
N ASP A 163 -13.48 6.00 -6.66
CA ASP A 163 -13.74 5.97 -5.22
C ASP A 163 -15.23 5.74 -4.91
N ASN A 164 -15.53 4.93 -3.90
CA ASN A 164 -16.85 4.94 -3.29
C ASN A 164 -17.12 6.27 -2.59
N TRP A 165 -16.12 6.86 -1.94
CA TRP A 165 -16.27 8.07 -1.14
C TRP A 165 -16.21 9.35 -1.98
N GLU A 166 -16.69 10.45 -1.40
CA GLU A 166 -16.84 11.74 -2.10
C GLU A 166 -15.56 12.60 -2.11
N HIS A 167 -14.49 12.18 -1.40
CA HIS A 167 -13.33 13.04 -1.14
C HIS A 167 -12.63 13.51 -2.43
N GLU A 168 -12.49 12.59 -3.38
CA GLU A 168 -11.88 12.83 -4.69
C GLU A 168 -12.91 12.91 -5.83
N GLY A 169 -14.20 13.01 -5.50
CA GLY A 169 -15.31 12.86 -6.44
C GLY A 169 -16.01 11.52 -6.29
N GLY A 170 -15.54 10.51 -7.04
CA GLY A 170 -16.01 9.13 -6.91
C GLY A 170 -17.33 8.83 -7.61
N MET A 171 -17.93 7.70 -7.24
CA MET A 171 -19.14 7.14 -7.86
C MET A 171 -20.31 8.12 -7.90
N LEU A 172 -20.50 8.90 -6.83
CA LEU A 172 -21.59 9.88 -6.77
C LEU A 172 -21.44 10.96 -7.84
N GLN A 173 -20.21 11.34 -8.21
CA GLN A 173 -19.98 12.35 -9.24
C GLN A 173 -20.43 11.85 -10.63
N TYR A 174 -20.23 10.57 -10.94
CA TYR A 174 -20.76 9.94 -12.16
C TYR A 174 -22.29 9.90 -12.18
N ALA A 175 -22.91 9.58 -11.04
CA ALA A 175 -24.37 9.64 -10.91
C ALA A 175 -24.88 11.07 -11.15
N GLU A 176 -24.24 12.09 -10.58
CA GLU A 176 -24.62 13.49 -10.78
C GLU A 176 -24.48 13.95 -12.24
N TRP A 177 -23.41 13.55 -12.93
CA TRP A 177 -23.19 13.87 -14.35
C TRP A 177 -24.30 13.35 -15.26
N THR A 178 -24.96 12.26 -14.86
CA THR A 178 -26.05 11.60 -15.59
C THR A 178 -27.44 11.94 -15.04
N GLY A 179 -27.49 12.73 -13.98
CA GLY A 179 -28.72 13.30 -13.41
C GLY A 179 -29.33 12.51 -12.25
N GLY A 180 -28.61 11.51 -11.74
CA GLY A 180 -28.90 10.81 -10.50
C GLY A 180 -28.34 11.52 -9.26
N SER A 181 -28.52 10.88 -8.10
CA SER A 181 -28.08 11.42 -6.80
C SER A 181 -27.75 10.34 -5.78
N SER A 182 -27.49 9.12 -6.22
CA SER A 182 -27.18 7.96 -5.37
C SER A 182 -26.16 7.04 -6.04
N ARG A 183 -25.47 6.22 -5.25
CA ARG A 183 -24.60 5.16 -5.78
C ARG A 183 -25.40 4.07 -6.46
N GLU A 184 -26.63 3.81 -6.02
CA GLU A 184 -27.56 2.93 -6.76
C GLU A 184 -27.65 3.35 -8.24
N HIS A 185 -27.75 4.66 -8.51
CA HIS A 185 -27.80 5.19 -9.87
C HIS A 185 -26.49 4.96 -10.62
N PHE A 186 -25.34 5.15 -9.98
CA PHE A 186 -24.03 4.83 -10.57
C PHE A 186 -23.94 3.36 -11.00
N TYR A 187 -24.41 2.43 -10.17
CA TYR A 187 -24.34 1.01 -10.45
C TYR A 187 -25.34 0.54 -11.51
N THR A 188 -26.49 1.21 -11.66
CA THR A 188 -27.63 0.70 -12.46
C THR A 188 -27.93 1.50 -13.72
N ASP A 189 -27.58 2.79 -13.79
CA ASP A 189 -27.82 3.61 -14.98
C ASP A 189 -26.80 3.34 -16.09
N ASP A 190 -27.31 3.08 -17.30
CA ASP A 190 -26.47 2.74 -18.45
C ASP A 190 -25.51 3.88 -18.83
N GLU A 191 -25.92 5.14 -18.69
CA GLU A 191 -25.06 6.30 -19.04
C GLU A 191 -23.96 6.49 -18.00
N ALA A 192 -24.26 6.32 -16.71
CA ALA A 192 -23.26 6.43 -15.64
C ALA A 192 -22.17 5.34 -15.79
N ARG A 193 -22.60 4.12 -16.07
CA ARG A 193 -21.72 2.98 -16.33
C ARG A 193 -20.89 3.16 -17.59
N ASP A 194 -21.47 3.70 -18.67
CA ASP A 194 -20.75 4.02 -19.90
C ASP A 194 -19.65 5.08 -19.66
N LEU A 195 -19.90 6.07 -18.79
CA LEU A 195 -18.88 7.05 -18.41
C LEU A 195 -17.74 6.44 -17.61
N TYR A 196 -18.02 5.55 -16.66
CA TYR A 196 -16.98 4.81 -15.94
C TYR A 196 -16.18 3.92 -16.89
N MET A 197 -16.84 3.15 -17.76
CA MET A 197 -16.15 2.33 -18.77
C MET A 197 -15.29 3.16 -19.72
N ASN A 198 -15.70 4.39 -20.05
CA ASN A 198 -14.87 5.30 -20.82
C ASN A 198 -13.63 5.77 -20.04
N HIS A 199 -13.76 6.07 -18.75
CA HIS A 199 -12.62 6.37 -17.88
C HIS A 199 -11.64 5.18 -17.83
N VAL A 200 -12.14 3.97 -17.56
CA VAL A 200 -11.36 2.73 -17.53
C VAL A 200 -10.62 2.52 -18.85
N GLU A 201 -11.29 2.67 -20.00
CA GLU A 201 -10.63 2.53 -21.31
C GLU A 201 -9.49 3.53 -21.48
N THR A 202 -9.70 4.80 -21.08
CA THR A 202 -8.65 5.82 -21.14
C THR A 202 -7.44 5.45 -20.29
N ILE A 203 -7.64 5.02 -19.05
CA ILE A 203 -6.54 4.66 -18.13
C ILE A 203 -5.81 3.40 -18.61
N VAL A 204 -6.54 2.30 -18.81
CA VAL A 204 -5.96 0.98 -19.15
C VAL A 204 -5.23 1.02 -20.50
N THR A 205 -5.72 1.80 -21.46
CA THR A 205 -5.10 1.90 -22.80
C THR A 205 -4.16 3.10 -22.98
N ARG A 206 -3.91 3.89 -21.94
CA ARG A 206 -3.00 5.04 -22.00
C ARG A 206 -1.59 4.61 -22.39
N GLU A 207 -1.03 5.21 -23.43
CA GLU A 207 0.41 5.13 -23.73
C GLU A 207 1.17 6.05 -22.77
N ASN A 208 2.00 5.47 -21.89
CA ASN A 208 2.82 6.20 -20.95
C ASN A 208 3.73 7.18 -21.72
N SER A 209 3.65 8.47 -21.38
CA SER A 209 4.34 9.56 -22.09
C SER A 209 5.87 9.51 -21.99
N ILE A 210 6.42 8.74 -21.05
CA ILE A 210 7.86 8.59 -20.79
C ILE A 210 8.40 7.34 -21.48
N SER A 211 7.82 6.16 -21.21
CA SER A 211 8.29 4.88 -21.76
C SER A 211 7.72 4.54 -23.14
N GLY A 212 6.55 5.10 -23.49
CA GLY A 212 5.81 4.76 -24.71
C GLY A 212 5.14 3.38 -24.66
N VAL A 213 4.98 2.80 -23.46
CA VAL A 213 4.29 1.53 -23.23
C VAL A 213 2.85 1.83 -22.80
N GLU A 214 1.86 1.15 -23.40
CA GLU A 214 0.49 1.25 -22.89
C GLU A 214 0.41 0.65 -21.49
N TRP A 215 -0.33 1.26 -20.56
CA TRP A 215 -0.39 0.78 -19.16
C TRP A 215 -0.81 -0.69 -19.06
N ARG A 216 -1.78 -1.17 -19.86
CA ARG A 216 -2.13 -2.60 -19.97
C ARG A 216 -1.00 -3.55 -20.41
N ASN A 217 0.11 -3.02 -20.92
CA ASN A 217 1.29 -3.77 -21.33
C ASN A 217 2.50 -3.50 -20.43
N ASP A 218 2.35 -2.74 -19.34
CA ASP A 218 3.44 -2.44 -18.41
C ASP A 218 3.34 -3.34 -17.16
N PRO A 219 4.20 -4.37 -17.03
CA PRO A 219 4.19 -5.28 -15.87
C PRO A 219 4.44 -4.59 -14.53
N THR A 220 4.89 -3.33 -14.50
CA THR A 220 4.99 -2.55 -13.25
C THR A 220 3.65 -2.47 -12.54
N ILE A 221 2.55 -2.42 -13.28
CA ILE A 221 1.22 -2.59 -12.71
C ILE A 221 1.02 -4.08 -12.45
N MET A 222 0.56 -4.42 -11.24
CA MET A 222 0.21 -5.79 -10.87
C MET A 222 -1.28 -6.05 -11.08
N MET A 223 -2.11 -5.08 -10.71
CA MET A 223 -3.55 -5.30 -10.59
C MET A 223 -4.35 -4.03 -10.81
N TRP A 224 -5.47 -4.17 -11.53
CA TRP A 224 -6.53 -3.17 -11.58
C TRP A 224 -7.54 -3.43 -10.46
N GLU A 225 -7.90 -2.37 -9.74
CA GLU A 225 -8.94 -2.44 -8.73
C GLU A 225 -10.17 -1.68 -9.22
N LEU A 226 -11.33 -2.36 -9.24
CA LEU A 226 -12.55 -1.81 -9.82
C LEU A 226 -12.96 -0.50 -9.14
N ALA A 227 -12.90 -0.46 -7.80
CA ALA A 227 -13.21 0.70 -7.00
C ALA A 227 -12.56 0.62 -5.62
N ASN A 228 -12.37 1.76 -4.96
CA ASN A 228 -12.03 1.84 -3.55
C ASN A 228 -13.31 1.64 -2.72
N GLU A 229 -13.33 0.62 -1.86
CA GLU A 229 -14.39 0.37 -0.88
C GLU A 229 -15.83 0.46 -1.44
N PRO A 230 -16.14 -0.19 -2.57
CA PRO A 230 -17.47 -0.15 -3.19
C PRO A 230 -18.56 -0.59 -2.21
N ARG A 231 -19.51 0.31 -1.93
CA ARG A 231 -20.68 0.05 -1.09
C ARG A 231 -21.98 0.45 -1.79
N LEU A 232 -23.05 -0.20 -1.38
CA LEU A 232 -24.42 0.23 -1.60
C LEU A 232 -25.21 0.07 -0.30
N GLU A 233 -25.10 1.08 0.56
CA GLU A 233 -25.75 1.14 1.87
C GLU A 233 -27.27 1.32 1.74
N GLY A 234 -28.01 0.95 2.79
CA GLY A 234 -29.47 0.89 2.77
C GLY A 234 -30.19 2.21 2.43
N ASP A 235 -29.59 3.36 2.69
CA ASP A 235 -30.17 4.68 2.43
C ASP A 235 -29.64 5.37 1.15
N ASP A 236 -28.73 4.73 0.41
CA ASP A 236 -28.13 5.28 -0.81
C ASP A 236 -28.97 5.01 -2.05
N THR A 237 -30.18 5.58 -2.07
CA THR A 237 -31.23 5.30 -3.06
C THR A 237 -31.76 6.55 -3.73
N GLU A 238 -32.21 6.46 -4.98
CA GLU A 238 -32.63 7.65 -5.74
C GLU A 238 -33.91 8.30 -5.17
N ASP A 239 -34.78 7.52 -4.53
CA ASP A 239 -36.00 8.03 -3.89
C ASP A 239 -35.84 8.39 -2.40
N GLY A 240 -34.62 8.21 -1.86
CA GLY A 240 -34.27 8.45 -0.46
C GLY A 240 -35.07 7.56 0.50
N SER A 241 -35.63 6.45 0.02
CA SER A 241 -36.16 5.42 0.91
C SER A 241 -34.99 4.64 1.52
N GLU A 242 -35.08 4.41 2.82
CA GLU A 242 -34.25 3.38 3.46
C GLU A 242 -34.77 2.04 2.96
N PHE A 243 -33.96 1.30 2.21
CA PHE A 243 -34.24 -0.10 1.95
C PHE A 243 -34.39 -0.82 3.28
N GLU A 244 -35.52 -1.50 3.47
CA GLU A 244 -35.73 -2.24 4.71
C GLU A 244 -34.80 -3.46 4.70
N ARG A 245 -34.48 -4.03 5.86
CA ARG A 245 -33.68 -5.26 5.99
C ARG A 245 -34.14 -6.46 5.11
N GLY A 246 -35.32 -6.37 4.51
CA GLY A 246 -35.84 -7.35 3.54
C GLY A 246 -35.35 -7.17 2.09
N ASP A 247 -34.80 -6.00 1.75
CA ASP A 247 -34.38 -5.64 0.38
C ASP A 247 -32.85 -5.77 0.17
N VAL A 248 -32.12 -6.13 1.23
CA VAL A 248 -30.68 -6.42 1.29
C VAL A 248 -30.22 -7.39 0.18
N GLY A 249 -31.09 -8.28 -0.31
CA GLY A 249 -30.77 -9.14 -1.45
C GLY A 249 -30.58 -8.38 -2.77
N GLU A 250 -31.32 -7.29 -2.98
CA GLU A 250 -31.33 -6.52 -4.23
C GLU A 250 -30.04 -5.72 -4.42
N HIS A 251 -29.57 -5.02 -3.41
CA HIS A 251 -28.30 -4.28 -3.48
C HIS A 251 -27.09 -5.19 -3.69
N ARG A 252 -27.14 -6.40 -3.11
CA ARG A 252 -26.07 -7.38 -3.21
C ARG A 252 -25.94 -7.87 -4.63
N GLU A 253 -27.10 -8.10 -5.26
CA GLU A 253 -27.23 -8.44 -6.66
C GLU A 253 -26.80 -7.27 -7.55
N ILE A 254 -27.19 -6.03 -7.25
CA ILE A 254 -26.75 -4.83 -7.99
C ILE A 254 -25.23 -4.69 -7.98
N LEU A 255 -24.60 -4.78 -6.80
CA LEU A 255 -23.15 -4.66 -6.66
C LEU A 255 -22.41 -5.82 -7.35
N GLY A 256 -22.95 -7.04 -7.21
CA GLY A 256 -22.41 -8.23 -7.88
C GLY A 256 -22.50 -8.17 -9.40
N ASP A 257 -23.63 -7.69 -9.95
CA ASP A 257 -23.83 -7.49 -11.39
C ASP A 257 -22.87 -6.41 -11.92
N TRP A 258 -22.67 -5.33 -11.17
CA TRP A 258 -21.69 -4.29 -11.52
C TRP A 258 -20.26 -4.84 -11.53
N PHE A 259 -19.83 -5.57 -10.50
CA PHE A 259 -18.51 -6.21 -10.48
C PHE A 259 -18.30 -7.15 -11.67
N ALA A 260 -19.31 -7.96 -12.00
CA ALA A 260 -19.23 -8.91 -13.11
C ALA A 260 -19.05 -8.19 -14.45
N ASP A 261 -19.82 -7.12 -14.68
CA ASP A 261 -19.76 -6.39 -15.94
C ASP A 261 -18.47 -5.55 -16.06
N MET A 262 -18.03 -4.88 -14.98
CA MET A 262 -16.84 -4.01 -15.01
C MET A 262 -15.54 -4.81 -15.07
N SER A 263 -15.41 -5.90 -14.30
CA SER A 263 -14.23 -6.77 -14.41
C SER A 263 -14.15 -7.43 -15.78
N ALA A 264 -15.27 -7.89 -16.36
CA ALA A 264 -15.29 -8.43 -17.72
C ALA A 264 -14.92 -7.39 -18.78
N TYR A 265 -15.30 -6.12 -18.58
CA TYR A 265 -14.91 -5.03 -19.46
C TYR A 265 -13.40 -4.78 -19.42
N ILE A 266 -12.78 -4.68 -18.23
CA ILE A 266 -11.32 -4.55 -18.09
C ILE A 266 -10.61 -5.73 -18.77
N LYS A 267 -11.04 -6.96 -18.50
CA LYS A 267 -10.48 -8.17 -19.14
C LYS A 267 -10.63 -8.17 -20.67
N SER A 268 -11.58 -7.41 -21.23
CA SER A 268 -11.71 -7.26 -22.68
C SER A 268 -10.72 -6.26 -23.30
N LEU A 269 -10.16 -5.37 -22.48
CA LEU A 269 -9.16 -4.37 -22.85
C LEU A 269 -7.73 -4.86 -22.57
N ASP A 270 -7.57 -5.70 -21.55
CA ASP A 270 -6.33 -6.14 -20.95
C ASP A 270 -6.39 -7.63 -20.57
N ASP A 271 -5.63 -8.45 -21.29
CA ASP A 271 -5.49 -9.89 -21.05
C ASP A 271 -4.24 -10.22 -20.18
N ASN A 272 -3.49 -9.22 -19.69
CA ASN A 272 -2.23 -9.40 -18.96
C ASN A 272 -2.40 -9.24 -17.44
N HIS A 273 -3.06 -8.18 -16.98
CA HIS A 273 -3.12 -7.82 -15.56
C HIS A 273 -4.21 -8.56 -14.77
N LEU A 274 -3.98 -8.67 -13.46
CA LEU A 274 -4.99 -9.10 -12.50
C LEU A 274 -6.08 -8.03 -12.32
N VAL A 275 -7.28 -8.45 -11.93
CA VAL A 275 -8.41 -7.58 -11.59
C VAL A 275 -8.98 -7.98 -10.23
N SER A 276 -9.24 -7.02 -9.37
CA SER A 276 -9.88 -7.20 -8.06
C SER A 276 -10.99 -6.17 -7.81
N THR A 277 -11.83 -6.41 -6.81
CA THR A 277 -12.97 -5.55 -6.45
C THR A 277 -12.53 -4.27 -5.75
N GLY A 278 -11.56 -4.35 -4.84
CA GLY A 278 -11.20 -3.31 -3.87
C GLY A 278 -12.17 -3.17 -2.70
N SER A 279 -12.99 -4.19 -2.47
CA SER A 279 -13.97 -4.22 -1.39
C SER A 279 -13.31 -4.38 -0.03
N GLU A 280 -13.95 -3.84 1.00
CA GLU A 280 -13.55 -4.05 2.40
C GLU A 280 -13.73 -5.49 2.88
N GLY A 281 -14.52 -6.28 2.16
CA GLY A 281 -14.67 -7.71 2.35
C GLY A 281 -15.82 -8.08 3.28
N HIS A 282 -16.84 -7.24 3.44
CA HIS A 282 -17.94 -7.59 4.34
C HIS A 282 -18.72 -8.83 3.87
N TYR A 283 -19.03 -9.71 4.83
CA TYR A 283 -19.80 -10.93 4.58
C TYR A 283 -21.31 -10.67 4.55
N TYR A 284 -21.98 -11.22 3.55
CA TYR A 284 -23.44 -11.24 3.52
C TYR A 284 -24.02 -12.18 4.58
N GLY A 285 -25.05 -11.71 5.30
CA GLY A 285 -25.86 -12.56 6.16
C GLY A 285 -25.26 -12.90 7.54
N HIS A 286 -24.11 -12.31 7.89
CA HIS A 286 -23.57 -12.33 9.25
C HIS A 286 -24.27 -11.25 10.08
N TRP A 287 -25.36 -11.64 10.75
CA TRP A 287 -26.21 -10.69 11.48
C TRP A 287 -25.78 -10.54 12.94
N SER A 288 -25.11 -9.43 13.26
CA SER A 288 -24.84 -8.97 14.63
C SER A 288 -25.49 -7.58 14.85
N GLU A 289 -25.51 -7.03 16.08
CA GLU A 289 -25.92 -5.63 16.30
C GLU A 289 -24.76 -4.65 16.12
N ASP A 290 -23.52 -5.16 16.08
CA ASP A 290 -22.28 -4.40 15.93
C ASP A 290 -21.88 -4.36 14.44
N TYR A 291 -21.51 -3.18 13.93
CA TYR A 291 -20.92 -3.01 12.59
C TYR A 291 -19.55 -3.69 12.53
N PRO A 292 -19.12 -4.28 11.40
CA PRO A 292 -19.73 -4.34 10.05
C PRO A 292 -20.84 -5.38 9.91
N TYR A 293 -21.16 -6.11 10.98
CA TYR A 293 -22.15 -7.19 10.93
C TYR A 293 -23.60 -6.73 11.20
N GLY A 294 -23.78 -5.43 11.49
CA GLY A 294 -25.05 -4.83 11.91
C GLY A 294 -25.68 -3.87 10.91
N ASP A 295 -24.86 -3.16 10.13
CA ASP A 295 -25.30 -2.31 9.00
C ASP A 295 -24.77 -2.93 7.71
N TRP A 296 -25.62 -3.00 6.70
CA TRP A 296 -25.29 -3.77 5.50
C TRP A 296 -25.08 -2.83 4.31
N ASP A 297 -24.00 -3.08 3.58
CA ASP A 297 -23.32 -2.11 2.74
C ASP A 297 -23.21 -2.55 1.28
N GLY A 298 -24.02 -3.51 0.83
CA GLY A 298 -23.90 -4.03 -0.53
C GLY A 298 -23.09 -5.31 -0.65
N GLN A 299 -22.10 -5.54 0.22
CA GLN A 299 -21.04 -6.51 -0.04
C GLN A 299 -21.43 -7.96 0.32
N ASP A 300 -20.83 -8.90 -0.42
CA ASP A 300 -20.82 -10.34 -0.16
C ASP A 300 -19.44 -10.89 -0.56
N TYR A 301 -18.52 -10.95 0.41
CA TYR A 301 -17.13 -11.37 0.17
C TYR A 301 -16.99 -12.63 -0.69
N ILE A 302 -17.81 -13.66 -0.42
CA ILE A 302 -17.73 -14.93 -1.16
C ILE A 302 -18.35 -14.80 -2.54
N GLU A 303 -19.56 -14.24 -2.66
CA GLU A 303 -20.25 -14.18 -3.96
C GLU A 303 -19.54 -13.24 -4.94
N HIS A 304 -19.10 -12.07 -4.48
CA HIS A 304 -18.48 -11.06 -5.32
C HIS A 304 -17.09 -11.47 -5.78
N HIS A 305 -16.28 -12.08 -4.92
CA HIS A 305 -14.98 -12.61 -5.33
C HIS A 305 -15.06 -13.97 -6.02
N ALA A 306 -16.21 -14.65 -6.09
CA ALA A 306 -16.38 -15.86 -6.90
C ALA A 306 -16.53 -15.57 -8.40
N ILE A 307 -16.69 -14.31 -8.81
CA ILE A 307 -16.79 -13.90 -10.21
C ILE A 307 -15.53 -14.33 -10.99
N ASP A 308 -15.71 -14.98 -12.15
CA ASP A 308 -14.60 -15.59 -12.92
C ASP A 308 -13.54 -14.57 -13.38
N THR A 309 -13.91 -13.31 -13.56
CA THR A 309 -13.05 -12.21 -14.03
C THR A 309 -12.39 -11.42 -12.90
N ILE A 310 -12.63 -11.81 -11.64
CA ILE A 310 -11.92 -11.32 -10.45
C ILE A 310 -10.82 -12.34 -10.12
N ASP A 311 -9.57 -11.93 -10.04
CA ASP A 311 -8.44 -12.84 -9.85
C ASP A 311 -8.00 -12.98 -8.39
N ALA A 312 -8.23 -11.96 -7.57
CA ALA A 312 -7.81 -11.90 -6.17
C ALA A 312 -8.94 -11.41 -5.26
N ALA A 313 -8.94 -11.84 -4.00
CA ALA A 313 -9.91 -11.45 -2.99
C ALA A 313 -9.39 -10.31 -2.12
N SER A 314 -10.04 -9.14 -2.21
CA SER A 314 -9.71 -7.95 -1.44
C SER A 314 -10.50 -7.90 -0.13
N PHE A 315 -9.84 -7.48 0.95
CA PHE A 315 -10.49 -7.13 2.20
C PHE A 315 -9.68 -6.07 2.95
N HIS A 316 -10.33 -5.24 3.76
CA HIS A 316 -9.72 -4.16 4.54
C HIS A 316 -9.94 -4.39 6.04
N TRP A 317 -9.32 -3.60 6.91
CA TRP A 317 -9.55 -3.68 8.36
C TRP A 317 -9.37 -2.32 9.07
N TYR A 318 -10.50 -1.72 9.46
CA TYR A 318 -10.54 -0.43 10.19
C TYR A 318 -11.44 -0.50 11.43
N PRO A 319 -11.00 -1.13 12.52
CA PRO A 319 -11.82 -1.32 13.72
C PRO A 319 -12.30 0.00 14.32
N ASP A 320 -11.50 1.06 14.24
CA ASP A 320 -11.84 2.41 14.71
C ASP A 320 -13.04 3.02 13.97
N HIS A 321 -13.13 2.79 12.66
CA HIS A 321 -14.26 3.26 11.84
C HIS A 321 -15.48 2.36 12.00
N TRP A 322 -15.24 1.09 12.28
CA TRP A 322 -16.25 0.05 12.32
C TRP A 322 -16.89 -0.13 13.71
N ASP A 323 -16.45 0.65 14.71
CA ASP A 323 -16.83 0.50 16.13
C ASP A 323 -16.59 -0.93 16.64
N MET A 324 -15.47 -1.52 16.19
CA MET A 324 -15.03 -2.86 16.58
C MET A 324 -13.86 -2.80 17.56
N GLU A 325 -13.78 -3.80 18.42
CA GLU A 325 -12.61 -4.01 19.27
C GLU A 325 -11.40 -4.43 18.43
N LEU A 326 -10.23 -3.86 18.73
CA LEU A 326 -8.96 -4.14 18.02
C LEU A 326 -8.62 -5.64 18.00
N ASP A 327 -8.91 -6.35 19.10
CA ASP A 327 -8.75 -7.81 19.28
C ASP A 327 -9.46 -8.65 18.19
N HIS A 328 -10.44 -8.09 17.48
CA HIS A 328 -11.15 -8.79 16.42
C HIS A 328 -10.34 -8.91 15.11
N GLY A 329 -9.28 -8.11 14.93
CA GLY A 329 -8.52 -8.10 13.67
C GLY A 329 -7.89 -9.45 13.34
N THR A 330 -7.39 -10.17 14.34
CA THR A 330 -6.86 -11.52 14.18
C THR A 330 -7.88 -12.49 13.60
N GLN A 331 -9.12 -12.47 14.11
CA GLN A 331 -10.19 -13.31 13.58
C GLN A 331 -10.60 -12.86 12.18
N TRP A 332 -10.72 -11.55 11.96
CA TRP A 332 -11.08 -10.98 10.66
C TRP A 332 -10.11 -11.41 9.56
N ILE A 333 -8.81 -11.18 9.76
CA ILE A 333 -7.76 -11.55 8.80
C ILE A 333 -7.77 -13.06 8.54
N THR A 334 -7.85 -13.86 9.60
CA THR A 334 -7.89 -15.32 9.48
C THR A 334 -9.06 -15.80 8.62
N GLU A 335 -10.26 -15.32 8.90
CA GLU A 335 -11.47 -15.77 8.20
C GLU A 335 -11.43 -15.42 6.70
N HIS A 336 -11.00 -14.21 6.34
CA HIS A 336 -10.94 -13.78 4.94
C HIS A 336 -9.94 -14.59 4.13
N VAL A 337 -8.71 -14.74 4.64
CA VAL A 337 -7.67 -15.49 3.92
C VAL A 337 -8.05 -16.97 3.81
N GLU A 338 -8.53 -17.59 4.90
CA GLU A 338 -8.98 -18.98 4.86
C GLU A 338 -10.14 -19.19 3.88
N ASP A 339 -11.12 -18.29 3.85
CA ASP A 339 -12.27 -18.42 2.96
C ASP A 339 -11.93 -18.17 1.49
N ALA A 340 -11.05 -17.21 1.19
CA ALA A 340 -10.52 -17.04 -0.16
C ALA A 340 -9.79 -18.30 -0.63
N HIS A 341 -8.94 -18.88 0.22
CA HIS A 341 -8.19 -20.08 -0.13
C HIS A 341 -9.08 -21.32 -0.27
N GLN A 342 -10.02 -21.52 0.65
CA GLN A 342 -10.78 -22.76 0.77
C GLN A 342 -12.09 -22.76 -0.02
N GLN A 343 -12.75 -21.61 -0.14
CA GLN A 343 -14.04 -21.49 -0.82
C GLN A 343 -13.90 -20.96 -2.25
N LEU A 344 -13.00 -20.00 -2.48
CA LEU A 344 -12.81 -19.37 -3.79
C LEU A 344 -11.67 -20.01 -4.59
N GLY A 345 -10.65 -20.51 -3.90
CA GLY A 345 -9.42 -21.00 -4.53
C GLY A 345 -8.65 -19.89 -5.22
N LYS A 346 -8.64 -18.69 -4.61
CA LYS A 346 -8.00 -17.47 -5.12
C LYS A 346 -7.06 -16.88 -4.06
N PRO A 347 -6.03 -16.12 -4.45
CA PRO A 347 -5.20 -15.36 -3.52
C PRO A 347 -6.03 -14.31 -2.77
N ALA A 348 -5.64 -13.97 -1.54
CA ALA A 348 -6.22 -12.90 -0.73
C ALA A 348 -5.19 -11.82 -0.40
N TYR A 349 -5.62 -10.56 -0.38
CA TYR A 349 -4.79 -9.45 0.06
C TYR A 349 -5.53 -8.53 1.03
N LEU A 350 -4.82 -8.15 2.11
CA LEU A 350 -5.27 -7.14 3.06
C LEU A 350 -4.94 -5.77 2.46
N GLY A 351 -5.90 -5.22 1.71
CA GLY A 351 -5.75 -4.04 0.84
C GLY A 351 -5.55 -2.74 1.60
N GLU A 352 -6.14 -2.64 2.79
CA GLU A 352 -5.96 -1.53 3.73
C GLU A 352 -6.14 -2.04 5.15
N PHE A 353 -5.32 -1.55 6.09
CA PHE A 353 -5.56 -1.74 7.51
C PHE A 353 -4.75 -0.73 8.33
N ASN A 354 -5.30 -0.32 9.47
CA ASN A 354 -4.53 0.40 10.50
C ASN A 354 -5.30 0.53 11.82
N VAL A 355 -4.62 1.03 12.85
CA VAL A 355 -5.16 1.55 14.11
C VAL A 355 -4.99 3.07 14.15
N ASN A 356 -6.03 3.81 14.49
CA ASN A 356 -5.97 5.26 14.61
C ASN A 356 -5.05 5.68 15.76
N ILE A 357 -4.27 6.75 15.56
CA ILE A 357 -3.26 7.24 16.51
C ILE A 357 -3.89 7.71 17.83
N ASP A 358 -5.19 7.98 17.84
CA ASP A 358 -5.97 8.28 19.04
C ASP A 358 -5.95 7.15 20.08
N ASN A 359 -5.68 5.89 19.68
CA ASN A 359 -5.44 4.77 20.58
C ASN A 359 -4.04 4.79 21.24
N GLY A 360 -3.15 5.67 20.77
CA GLY A 360 -1.76 5.80 21.18
C GLY A 360 -0.81 4.95 20.32
N LEU A 361 0.38 5.50 20.05
CA LEU A 361 1.39 4.87 19.17
C LEU A 361 1.79 3.46 19.62
N GLU A 362 1.97 3.23 20.93
CA GLU A 362 2.32 1.91 21.46
C GLU A 362 1.22 0.88 21.16
N THR A 363 -0.04 1.24 21.39
CA THR A 363 -1.20 0.39 21.07
C THR A 363 -1.29 0.11 19.58
N ARG A 364 -1.15 1.14 18.73
CA ARG A 364 -1.13 0.97 17.28
C ARG A 364 -0.09 -0.06 16.87
N ASN A 365 1.15 0.12 17.31
CA ASN A 365 2.24 -0.73 16.88
C ASN A 365 2.09 -2.17 17.38
N GLU A 366 1.55 -2.37 18.59
CA GLU A 366 1.24 -3.71 19.14
C GLU A 366 0.25 -4.47 18.25
N TYR A 367 -0.85 -3.83 17.83
CA TYR A 367 -1.85 -4.48 16.97
C TYR A 367 -1.41 -4.59 15.51
N LEU A 368 -0.66 -3.61 14.98
CA LEU A 368 -0.09 -3.74 13.65
C LEU A 368 0.87 -4.94 13.59
N GLU A 369 1.74 -5.11 14.59
CA GLU A 369 2.62 -6.28 14.72
C GLU A 369 1.80 -7.59 14.77
N GLU A 370 0.77 -7.66 15.63
CA GLU A 370 -0.11 -8.82 15.71
C GLU A 370 -0.78 -9.15 14.37
N TRP A 371 -1.27 -8.14 13.63
CA TRP A 371 -1.95 -8.35 12.36
C TRP A 371 -1.01 -8.76 11.24
N TYR A 372 0.24 -8.28 11.23
CA TYR A 372 1.28 -8.79 10.33
C TYR A 372 1.61 -10.26 10.64
N ASP A 373 1.79 -10.61 11.93
CA ASP A 373 2.06 -11.99 12.36
C ASP A 373 0.95 -12.95 11.92
N VAL A 374 -0.31 -12.55 12.12
CA VAL A 374 -1.47 -13.35 11.73
C VAL A 374 -1.55 -13.46 10.21
N ALA A 375 -1.34 -12.37 9.47
CA ALA A 375 -1.35 -12.39 8.01
C ALA A 375 -0.29 -13.34 7.44
N ASP A 376 0.88 -13.44 8.08
CA ASP A 376 1.86 -14.50 7.74
C ASP A 376 1.34 -15.91 8.08
N GLU A 377 0.84 -16.13 9.31
CA GLU A 377 0.37 -17.44 9.76
C GLU A 377 -0.70 -18.05 8.84
N VAL A 378 -1.61 -17.22 8.34
CA VAL A 378 -2.72 -17.66 7.46
C VAL A 378 -2.39 -17.58 5.98
N ASP A 379 -1.18 -17.16 5.64
CA ASP A 379 -0.63 -17.09 4.28
C ASP A 379 -1.28 -16.04 3.37
N ALA A 380 -1.56 -14.84 3.89
CA ALA A 380 -2.02 -13.71 3.07
C ALA A 380 -0.98 -13.38 1.98
N ASN A 381 -1.44 -13.12 0.76
CA ASN A 381 -0.54 -12.96 -0.39
C ASN A 381 0.01 -11.54 -0.56
N ALA A 382 -0.69 -10.53 -0.03
CA ALA A 382 -0.19 -9.16 0.07
C ALA A 382 -0.83 -8.45 1.28
N VAL A 383 -0.05 -7.58 1.93
CA VAL A 383 -0.47 -6.85 3.14
C VAL A 383 -0.07 -5.38 3.00
N LEU A 384 -1.06 -4.47 3.04
CA LEU A 384 -0.89 -3.07 2.68
C LEU A 384 -1.44 -2.14 3.78
N PRO A 385 -0.61 -1.66 4.72
CA PRO A 385 -1.08 -0.71 5.72
C PRO A 385 -1.47 0.61 5.07
N TRP A 386 -2.50 1.24 5.62
CA TRP A 386 -2.87 2.62 5.30
C TRP A 386 -2.32 3.56 6.37
N GLN A 387 -1.40 4.48 6.12
CA GLN A 387 -0.69 4.73 4.87
C GLN A 387 0.71 5.24 5.18
N VAL A 388 1.71 4.80 4.42
CA VAL A 388 3.10 5.22 4.62
C VAL A 388 3.35 6.55 3.91
N VAL A 389 3.92 7.50 4.65
CA VAL A 389 4.15 8.86 4.18
C VAL A 389 5.54 9.38 4.60
N LEU A 390 6.02 10.41 3.93
CA LEU A 390 7.23 11.13 4.36
C LEU A 390 7.01 11.88 5.68
N ASP A 391 8.05 12.00 6.50
CA ASP A 391 8.04 12.69 7.81
C ASP A 391 7.57 14.15 7.77
N ASP A 392 7.63 14.82 6.61
CA ASP A 392 7.17 16.19 6.44
C ASP A 392 5.70 16.31 6.00
N THR A 393 5.00 15.17 5.90
CA THR A 393 3.57 15.08 5.67
C THR A 393 2.80 15.40 6.94
N ASP A 394 1.87 16.34 6.86
CA ASP A 394 0.92 16.58 7.95
C ASP A 394 -0.08 15.41 8.05
N ASP A 395 -0.30 14.94 9.28
CA ASP A 395 -1.34 13.97 9.60
C ASP A 395 -2.73 14.60 9.41
N HIS A 396 -3.58 13.95 8.61
CA HIS A 396 -4.92 14.44 8.27
C HIS A 396 -6.08 13.53 8.68
N ASP A 397 -5.80 12.24 8.93
CA ASP A 397 -6.82 11.20 9.22
C ASP A 397 -6.49 10.39 10.48
N GLY A 398 -5.33 10.62 11.10
CA GLY A 398 -4.85 9.89 12.25
C GLY A 398 -4.32 8.51 11.90
N PHE A 399 -4.04 8.18 10.63
CA PHE A 399 -3.55 6.87 10.16
C PHE A 399 -2.22 6.94 9.39
N GLN A 400 -1.56 8.09 9.31
CA GLN A 400 -0.22 8.13 8.72
C GLN A 400 0.77 7.28 9.53
N LEU A 401 1.58 6.53 8.82
CA LEU A 401 2.73 5.78 9.35
C LEU A 401 4.02 6.47 8.90
N TYR A 402 4.76 6.97 9.88
CA TYR A 402 6.07 7.58 9.67
C TYR A 402 7.18 6.56 9.91
N GLN A 403 8.30 6.71 9.18
CA GLN A 403 9.42 5.77 9.22
C GLN A 403 9.98 5.60 10.63
N ASP A 404 10.15 6.70 11.36
CA ASP A 404 10.76 6.69 12.70
C ASP A 404 9.84 6.17 13.80
N GLU A 405 8.53 6.06 13.54
CA GLU A 405 7.54 5.60 14.50
C GLU A 405 7.12 4.14 14.31
N SER A 406 6.89 3.74 13.06
CA SER A 406 6.31 2.42 12.72
C SER A 406 7.06 1.68 11.61
N GLY A 407 8.09 2.28 11.01
CA GLY A 407 8.81 1.72 9.86
C GLY A 407 9.40 0.33 10.10
N TYR A 408 9.88 0.07 11.31
CA TYR A 408 10.46 -1.23 11.67
C TYR A 408 9.47 -2.40 11.53
N LEU A 409 8.16 -2.18 11.68
CA LEU A 409 7.14 -3.22 11.49
C LEU A 409 7.06 -3.64 10.02
N ILE A 410 7.15 -2.66 9.12
CA ILE A 410 7.12 -2.84 7.67
C ILE A 410 8.41 -3.51 7.20
N GLU A 411 9.56 -3.08 7.74
CA GLU A 411 10.87 -3.68 7.47
C GLU A 411 10.91 -5.16 7.92
N ASN A 412 10.39 -5.46 9.13
CA ASN A 412 10.31 -6.83 9.64
C ASN A 412 9.43 -7.72 8.74
N TYR A 413 8.28 -7.21 8.29
CA TYR A 413 7.40 -7.98 7.41
C TYR A 413 8.00 -8.15 6.00
N ALA A 414 8.82 -7.21 5.53
CA ALA A 414 9.57 -7.36 4.28
C ALA A 414 10.50 -8.59 4.31
N GLU A 415 11.13 -8.89 5.45
CA GLU A 415 11.98 -10.07 5.61
C GLU A 415 11.17 -11.38 5.52
N VAL A 416 9.97 -11.39 6.13
CA VAL A 416 9.02 -12.51 6.05
C VAL A 416 8.60 -12.75 4.60
N VAL A 417 8.15 -11.69 3.92
CA VAL A 417 7.73 -11.74 2.51
C VAL A 417 8.87 -12.20 1.61
N ALA A 418 10.09 -11.68 1.79
CA ALA A 418 11.25 -12.09 1.02
C ALA A 418 11.51 -13.60 1.16
N ALA A 419 11.43 -14.15 2.39
CA ALA A 419 11.61 -15.57 2.64
C ALA A 419 10.54 -16.45 1.96
N LYS A 420 9.29 -15.96 1.89
CA LYS A 420 8.16 -16.67 1.26
C LYS A 420 8.22 -16.66 -0.26
N SER A 421 8.61 -15.54 -0.86
CA SER A 421 8.70 -15.33 -2.32
C SER A 421 9.87 -16.07 -3.01
N GLY A 422 10.43 -17.09 -2.36
CA GLY A 422 11.64 -17.77 -2.84
C GLY A 422 12.89 -16.87 -2.82
N GLY A 423 12.77 -15.66 -2.27
CA GLY A 423 13.92 -14.87 -1.87
C GLY A 423 14.67 -15.68 -0.83
N SER A 424 15.82 -16.23 -1.24
CA SER A 424 16.86 -16.51 -0.26
C SER A 424 17.03 -15.22 0.54
N ASN A 425 16.68 -15.30 1.82
CA ASN A 425 16.70 -14.22 2.78
C ASN A 425 17.71 -13.14 2.37
N GLY A 426 17.21 -11.92 2.20
CA GLY A 426 18.02 -10.72 2.00
C GLY A 426 18.97 -10.45 3.18
N GLY A 427 18.97 -11.28 4.23
CA GLY A 427 20.16 -11.56 5.01
C GLY A 427 21.26 -12.16 4.14
N SER A 428 21.88 -11.32 3.31
CA SER A 428 23.05 -11.58 2.47
C SER A 428 23.32 -13.08 2.27
N GLY A 429 22.87 -13.64 1.15
CA GLY A 429 23.44 -14.88 0.61
C GLY A 429 24.93 -14.78 0.26
N ASP A 430 25.67 -13.80 0.80
CA ASP A 430 27.07 -13.96 1.05
C ASP A 430 27.19 -14.81 2.32
N GLU A 431 27.65 -16.04 2.17
CA GLU A 431 28.24 -16.77 3.30
C GLU A 431 29.08 -15.82 4.18
N PRO A 432 28.93 -15.83 5.52
CA PRO A 432 29.78 -15.00 6.37
C PRO A 432 31.26 -15.23 6.01
N PRO A 433 32.11 -14.21 6.10
CA PRO A 433 33.51 -14.38 5.76
C PRO A 433 34.14 -15.56 6.52
N ALA A 434 34.93 -16.36 5.80
CA ALA A 434 35.50 -17.56 6.39
C ALA A 434 36.47 -17.22 7.53
N ILE A 435 36.19 -17.75 8.73
CA ILE A 435 37.05 -17.66 9.90
C ILE A 435 38.01 -18.84 9.87
N ASP A 436 39.31 -18.56 9.80
CA ASP A 436 40.37 -19.58 9.69
C ASP A 436 40.16 -20.60 8.55
N GLY A 437 39.51 -20.16 7.46
CA GLY A 437 39.23 -20.99 6.28
C GLY A 437 37.98 -21.87 6.40
N THR A 438 37.15 -21.66 7.42
CA THR A 438 35.82 -22.28 7.57
C THR A 438 34.75 -21.19 7.52
N VAL A 439 33.71 -21.40 6.73
CA VAL A 439 32.54 -20.50 6.69
C VAL A 439 31.60 -20.91 7.82
N PRO A 440 31.31 -20.02 8.78
CA PRO A 440 30.31 -20.29 9.82
C PRO A 440 28.94 -20.62 9.22
N GLN A 441 28.20 -21.52 9.86
CA GLN A 441 26.89 -21.97 9.36
C GLN A 441 25.81 -21.71 10.41
N ASP A 442 24.61 -21.38 9.94
CA ASP A 442 23.39 -21.43 10.74
C ASP A 442 22.84 -22.86 10.73
N THR A 443 22.89 -23.52 11.90
CA THR A 443 22.35 -24.87 12.10
C THR A 443 20.99 -24.88 12.80
N THR A 444 20.48 -23.72 13.19
CA THR A 444 19.21 -23.51 13.89
C THR A 444 18.10 -22.99 12.99
N GLY A 445 18.44 -22.36 11.87
CA GLY A 445 17.51 -21.73 10.95
C GLY A 445 16.96 -20.39 11.45
N ASP A 446 17.62 -19.77 12.43
CA ASP A 446 17.25 -18.49 13.05
C ASP A 446 18.02 -17.30 12.43
N GLY A 447 18.80 -17.54 11.37
CA GLY A 447 19.57 -16.52 10.66
C GLY A 447 20.95 -16.25 11.26
N LEU A 448 21.23 -16.76 12.46
CA LEU A 448 22.50 -16.54 13.16
C LEU A 448 23.46 -17.74 12.99
N SER A 449 24.70 -17.45 12.65
CA SER A 449 25.73 -18.47 12.42
C SER A 449 26.28 -19.02 13.73
N ASN A 450 25.85 -20.23 14.09
CA ASN A 450 26.18 -20.88 15.35
C ASN A 450 27.15 -22.08 15.24
N ASP A 451 27.59 -22.45 14.03
CA ASP A 451 28.61 -23.49 13.79
C ASP A 451 29.86 -22.89 13.12
N PHE A 452 30.76 -22.36 13.96
CA PHE A 452 32.01 -21.71 13.54
C PHE A 452 33.07 -22.70 13.04
N THR A 453 32.92 -24.00 13.35
CA THR A 453 33.88 -25.05 12.99
C THR A 453 33.44 -25.92 11.80
N GLY A 454 32.22 -25.71 11.29
CA GLY A 454 31.64 -26.50 10.19
C GLY A 454 31.43 -27.96 10.59
N SER A 455 31.15 -28.21 11.88
CA SER A 455 30.96 -29.54 12.43
C SER A 455 29.54 -30.11 12.21
N GLY A 456 28.60 -29.26 11.81
CA GLY A 456 27.17 -29.53 11.63
C GLY A 456 26.37 -29.45 12.92
N SER A 457 26.91 -28.85 13.98
CA SER A 457 26.23 -28.63 15.26
C SER A 457 26.97 -27.58 16.11
N THR A 458 26.24 -26.76 16.87
CA THR A 458 26.84 -25.85 17.86
C THR A 458 27.45 -26.61 19.03
N THR A 459 28.72 -26.34 19.32
CA THR A 459 29.44 -26.93 20.45
C THR A 459 30.22 -25.89 21.25
N THR A 460 30.72 -26.29 22.42
CA THR A 460 31.67 -25.46 23.18
C THR A 460 32.93 -25.08 22.38
N THR A 461 33.27 -25.81 21.31
CA THR A 461 34.40 -25.46 20.44
C THR A 461 34.05 -24.25 19.57
N ASP A 462 32.83 -24.16 19.07
CA ASP A 462 32.34 -23.02 18.29
C ASP A 462 32.31 -21.75 19.12
N VAL A 463 31.84 -21.81 20.37
CA VAL A 463 31.90 -20.68 21.32
C VAL A 463 33.33 -20.18 21.51
N ASN A 464 34.32 -21.08 21.59
CA ASN A 464 35.72 -20.65 21.73
C ASN A 464 36.23 -19.99 20.44
N VAL A 465 35.86 -20.49 19.26
CA VAL A 465 36.24 -19.88 17.98
C VAL A 465 35.60 -18.51 17.82
N PHE A 466 34.33 -18.37 18.19
CA PHE A 466 33.63 -17.08 18.19
C PHE A 466 34.30 -16.09 19.14
N PHE A 467 34.59 -16.51 20.38
CA PHE A 467 35.30 -15.68 21.36
C PHE A 467 36.68 -15.23 20.89
N GLU A 468 37.45 -16.12 20.24
CA GLU A 468 38.78 -15.80 19.72
C GLU A 468 38.74 -14.81 18.54
N ASN A 469 37.60 -14.72 17.84
CA ASN A 469 37.41 -13.90 16.65
C ASN A 469 36.39 -12.76 16.82
N VAL A 470 35.86 -12.52 18.02
CA VAL A 470 34.80 -11.50 18.25
C VAL A 470 35.22 -10.09 17.82
N ASP A 471 36.51 -9.76 17.91
CA ASP A 471 37.09 -8.48 17.46
C ASP A 471 37.62 -8.53 16.01
N ASN A 472 37.49 -9.65 15.31
CA ASN A 472 37.93 -9.80 13.92
C ASN A 472 36.94 -9.07 13.00
N PRO A 473 37.37 -8.19 12.06
CA PRO A 473 36.47 -7.52 11.12
C PRO A 473 35.55 -8.47 10.33
N ASP A 474 36.03 -9.68 10.04
CA ASP A 474 35.26 -10.75 9.39
C ASP A 474 34.07 -11.28 10.23
N VAL A 475 33.96 -10.81 11.48
CA VAL A 475 32.91 -11.13 12.46
C VAL A 475 32.26 -9.85 12.97
N ALA A 476 33.05 -8.91 13.50
CA ALA A 476 32.59 -7.68 14.13
C ALA A 476 31.81 -6.73 13.19
N ASP A 477 32.11 -6.75 11.89
CA ASP A 477 31.43 -5.90 10.91
C ASP A 477 30.17 -6.58 10.32
N TYR A 478 29.80 -7.76 10.83
CA TYR A 478 28.69 -8.58 10.32
C TYR A 478 27.68 -8.97 11.42
N PRO A 479 27.06 -8.00 12.12
CA PRO A 479 26.10 -8.28 13.18
C PRO A 479 24.91 -9.12 12.72
N GLN A 480 24.50 -9.04 11.45
CA GLN A 480 23.41 -9.85 10.90
C GLN A 480 23.62 -11.38 11.02
N TYR A 481 24.87 -11.86 11.21
CA TYR A 481 25.13 -13.29 11.43
C TYR A 481 25.48 -13.64 12.86
N TYR A 482 25.79 -12.67 13.71
CA TYR A 482 26.50 -12.91 14.97
C TYR A 482 25.99 -12.09 16.16
N ASP A 483 24.94 -11.29 15.98
CA ASP A 483 24.27 -10.52 17.04
C ASP A 483 23.25 -11.41 17.77
N PHE A 484 23.74 -12.24 18.68
CA PHE A 484 22.93 -13.18 19.45
C PHE A 484 22.15 -12.49 20.57
N ASP A 485 22.55 -11.29 21.00
CA ASP A 485 21.85 -10.53 22.03
C ASP A 485 20.88 -9.46 21.48
N GLY A 486 20.88 -9.24 20.16
CA GLY A 486 19.94 -8.38 19.43
C GLY A 486 20.19 -6.89 19.63
N ASN A 487 21.41 -6.48 20.00
CA ASN A 487 21.73 -5.07 20.29
C ASN A 487 22.23 -4.28 19.07
N GLY A 488 22.37 -4.93 17.91
CA GLY A 488 22.90 -4.40 16.66
C GLY A 488 24.42 -4.41 16.55
N GLN A 489 25.16 -5.03 17.48
CA GLN A 489 26.62 -5.07 17.52
C GLN A 489 27.16 -6.39 18.05
N VAL A 490 28.17 -6.93 17.37
CA VAL A 490 28.89 -8.12 17.85
C VAL A 490 29.86 -7.77 18.97
N SER A 491 29.71 -8.42 20.11
CA SER A 491 30.49 -8.20 21.31
C SER A 491 30.64 -9.47 22.15
N VAL A 492 31.31 -9.36 23.30
CA VAL A 492 31.48 -10.49 24.22
C VAL A 492 30.15 -10.96 24.83
N THR A 493 29.11 -10.13 24.81
CA THR A 493 27.75 -10.53 25.24
C THR A 493 27.16 -11.58 24.31
N ASP A 494 27.36 -11.46 23.00
CA ASP A 494 26.92 -12.45 22.01
C ASP A 494 27.59 -13.81 22.21
N VAL A 495 28.86 -13.80 22.59
CA VAL A 495 29.59 -15.03 22.94
C VAL A 495 28.97 -15.70 24.16
N VAL A 496 28.46 -14.92 25.12
CA VAL A 496 27.77 -15.44 26.30
C VAL A 496 26.42 -16.01 25.91
N GLU A 497 25.64 -15.33 25.07
CA GLU A 497 24.35 -15.84 24.57
C GLU A 497 24.52 -17.16 23.79
N LEU A 498 25.50 -17.24 22.88
CA LEU A 498 25.83 -18.49 22.18
C LEU A 498 26.29 -19.60 23.15
N PHE A 499 26.93 -19.25 24.26
CA PHE A 499 27.30 -20.22 25.29
C PHE A 499 26.11 -20.68 26.14
N GLU A 500 25.08 -19.85 26.30
CA GLU A 500 23.87 -20.19 27.03
C GLU A 500 22.90 -21.05 26.21
N SER A 501 23.04 -21.05 24.87
CA SER A 501 22.21 -21.85 23.96
C SER A 501 22.64 -23.33 23.80
N ILE A 502 23.83 -23.72 24.30
CA ILE A 502 24.42 -25.08 24.15
C ILE A 502 24.16 -26.07 25.30
#